data_AF-A0A0B2WUU3-F1
#
_entry.id   AF-A0A0B2WUU3-F1
#
_cell.length_a   1.000
_cell.length_b   1.000
_cell.length_c   1.000
_cell.angle_alpha   90.00
_cell.angle_beta   90.00
_cell.angle_gamma   90.00
#
_symmetry.space_group_name_H-M   'P 1'
#
loop_
_entity.id
_entity.type
_entity.pdbx_description
1 polymer ?
#
loop_
_entity_poly.entity_id
_entity_poly.type
_entity_poly.pdbx_seq_one_letter_code
_entity_poly.pdbx_strand_id
1 'polypeptide(L)' 'MALTNSQCQEIRATVPALNARGEEIIASFYQSLLRGHAELRSYFNTANQQNKLQPRAMASLIIQFANNASHL' A
#
# COMPACT_ATOMS: atom_id res chain seq x y z
N MET A 1 -18.52 -9.38 -2.74
CA MET A 1 -18.08 -10.69 -2.22
C MET A 1 -17.21 -10.44 -1.00
N ALA A 2 -17.50 -11.11 0.11
CA ALA A 2 -16.64 -11.08 1.30
C ALA A 2 -15.39 -11.96 1.06
N LEU A 3 -14.31 -11.67 1.79
CA LEU A 3 -13.10 -12.50 1.78
C LEU A 3 -13.39 -13.84 2.45
N THR A 4 -12.91 -14.92 1.86
CA THR A 4 -12.93 -16.24 2.49
C THR A 4 -11.93 -16.31 3.66
N ASN A 5 -12.14 -17.23 4.59
CA ASN A 5 -11.21 -17.44 5.70
C ASN A 5 -9.77 -17.73 5.24
N SER A 6 -9.60 -18.49 4.14
CA SER A 6 -8.28 -18.77 3.56
C SER A 6 -7.60 -17.48 3.07
N GLN A 7 -8.33 -16.63 2.35
CA GLN A 7 -7.82 -15.35 1.86
C GLN A 7 -7.44 -14.42 3.01
N CYS A 8 -8.25 -14.36 4.08
CA CYS A 8 -7.91 -13.59 5.28
C CYS A 8 -6.63 -14.12 5.96
N GLN A 9 -6.42 -15.43 6.00
CA GLN A 9 -5.18 -16.02 6.54
C GLN A 9 -3.96 -15.67 5.70
N GLU A 10 -4.06 -15.79 4.37
CA GLU A 10 -3.00 -15.42 3.44
C GLU A 10 -2.63 -13.93 3.58
N ILE A 11 -3.63 -13.04 3.61
CA ILE A 11 -3.41 -11.61 3.79
C ILE A 11 -2.69 -11.33 5.12
N ARG A 12 -3.14 -11.91 6.23
CA ARG A 12 -2.48 -11.72 7.54
C ARG A 12 -1.05 -12.28 7.55
N ALA A 13 -0.78 -13.38 6.85
CA ALA A 13 0.55 -13.95 6.75
C ALA A 13 1.55 -13.01 6.05
N THR A 14 1.09 -12.07 5.23
CA THR A 14 1.96 -11.06 4.59
C THR A 14 2.34 -9.89 5.49
N VAL A 15 1.65 -9.69 6.63
CA VAL A 15 1.87 -8.55 7.54
C VAL A 15 3.33 -8.40 7.99
N PRO A 16 4.05 -9.46 8.41
CA PRO A 16 5.45 -9.32 8.82
C PRO A 16 6.35 -8.79 7.70
N ALA A 17 6.13 -9.25 6.46
CA ALA A 17 6.87 -8.78 5.29
C ALA A 17 6.53 -7.32 4.96
N LEU A 18 5.26 -6.93 5.07
CA LEU A 18 4.81 -5.55 4.90
C LEU A 18 5.35 -4.61 5.98
N ASN A 19 5.45 -5.06 7.24
CA ASN A 19 6.08 -4.27 8.30
C ASN A 19 7.57 -4.05 8.04
N ALA A 20 8.27 -5.05 7.50
CA ALA A 20 9.70 -4.95 7.22
C ALA A 20 10.03 -4.07 6.00
N ARG A 21 9.21 -4.14 4.93
CA ARG A 21 9.54 -3.53 3.62
C ARG A 21 8.41 -2.71 3.00
N GLY A 22 7.34 -2.42 3.73
CA GLY A 22 6.16 -1.75 3.21
C GLY A 22 6.44 -0.36 2.63
N GLU A 23 7.35 0.41 3.25
CA GLU A 23 7.73 1.73 2.72
C GLU A 23 8.43 1.61 1.35
N GLU A 24 9.32 0.63 1.17
CA GLU A 24 10.01 0.37 -0.11
C GLU A 24 9.03 -0.08 -1.20
N ILE A 25 8.10 -0.97 -0.85
CA ILE A 25 7.08 -1.48 -1.77
C ILE A 25 6.19 -0.34 -2.28
N ILE A 26 5.71 0.51 -1.37
CA ILE A 26 4.84 1.63 -1.73
C ILE A 26 5.59 2.70 -2.52
N ALA A 27 6.87 2.95 -2.20
CA ALA A 27 7.70 3.84 -3.01
C ALA A 27 7.86 3.31 -4.44
N SER A 28 8.17 2.02 -4.61
CA SER A 28 8.27 1.37 -5.92
C SER A 28 6.95 1.38 -6.69
N PHE A 29 5.82 1.19 -5.99
CA PHE A 29 4.48 1.30 -6.54
C PHE A 29 4.24 2.68 -7.15
N TYR A 30 4.49 3.77 -6.41
CA TYR A 30 4.29 5.12 -6.92
C TYR A 30 5.22 5.44 -8.11
N GLN A 31 6.47 5.01 -8.06
CA GLN A 31 7.40 5.18 -9.17
C GLN A 31 6.92 4.47 -10.44
N SER A 32 6.41 3.25 -10.30
CA SER A 32 5.90 2.44 -11.41
C SER A 32 4.60 3.02 -11.95
N LEU A 33 3.67 3.41 -11.07
CA LEU A 33 2.38 4.01 -11.41
C LEU A 33 2.56 5.28 -12.25
N LEU A 34 3.40 6.21 -11.80
CA LEU A 34 3.57 7.52 -12.47
C LEU A 34 4.47 7.45 -13.71
N ARG A 35 5.15 6.33 -13.91
CA ARG A 35 5.88 6.02 -15.15
C ARG A 35 4.95 5.42 -16.19
N GLY A 36 4.08 4.49 -15.80
CA GLY A 36 3.09 3.86 -16.69
C GLY A 36 1.90 4.76 -17.02
N HIS A 37 1.54 5.64 -16.09
CA HIS A 37 0.36 6.51 -16.16
C HIS A 37 0.74 7.95 -15.85
N ALA A 38 1.34 8.62 -16.84
CA ALA A 38 1.79 10.01 -16.69
C ALA A 38 0.62 10.98 -16.47
N GLU A 39 -0.58 10.64 -16.94
CA GLU A 39 -1.84 11.37 -16.73
C GLU A 39 -2.18 11.53 -15.25
N LEU A 40 -1.73 10.60 -14.41
CA LEU A 40 -2.01 10.65 -12.96
C LEU A 40 -1.17 11.71 -12.23
N ARG A 41 -0.09 12.23 -12.86
CA ARG A 41 0.79 13.23 -12.24
C ARG A 41 0.06 14.53 -11.87
N SER A 42 -1.02 14.88 -12.56
CA SER A 42 -1.83 16.06 -12.23
C SER A 42 -2.75 15.84 -11.02
N TYR A 43 -3.13 14.58 -10.75
CA TYR A 43 -3.95 14.20 -9.61
C TYR A 43 -3.13 14.03 -8.33
N PHE A 44 -1.86 13.65 -8.46
CA PHE A 44 -0.94 13.55 -7.34
C PHE A 44 -0.17 14.87 -7.16
N ASN A 45 -0.29 15.48 -5.98
CA ASN A 45 0.44 16.71 -5.69
C ASN A 45 1.96 16.44 -5.62
N THR A 46 2.69 16.86 -6.65
CA THR A 46 4.15 16.70 -6.79
C THR A 46 4.93 17.33 -5.62
N ALA A 47 4.39 18.36 -4.95
CA ALA A 47 5.00 18.98 -3.78
C ALA A 47 5.04 18.04 -2.55
N ASN A 48 4.09 17.09 -2.44
CA ASN A 48 4.11 16.06 -1.41
C ASN A 48 4.98 14.84 -1.81
N GLN A 49 5.26 14.64 -3.10
CA GLN A 49 6.13 13.56 -3.60
C GLN A 49 7.61 13.78 -3.26
N GLN A 50 8.08 15.03 -3.19
CA GLN A 50 9.45 15.33 -2.75
C GLN A 50 9.67 15.09 -1.25
N ASN A 51 8.61 15.12 -0.44
CA ASN A 51 8.70 15.16 1.01
C ASN A 51 8.68 13.79 1.72
N LYS A 52 8.68 12.66 1.01
CA LYS A 52 8.72 11.28 1.59
C LYS A 52 7.64 10.95 2.65
N LEU A 53 6.69 11.85 2.91
CA LEU A 53 5.68 11.73 3.98
C LEU A 53 4.44 10.94 3.53
N GLN A 54 4.12 10.89 2.23
CA GLN A 54 2.94 10.16 1.72
C GLN A 54 3.08 8.64 1.59
N PRO A 55 4.25 8.03 1.28
CA PRO A 55 4.37 6.56 1.19
C PRO A 55 4.09 5.86 2.53
N ARG A 56 4.46 6.48 3.65
CA ARG A 56 4.31 5.90 5.00
C ARG A 56 2.84 5.80 5.42
N ALA A 57 2.04 6.82 5.11
CA ALA A 57 0.62 6.82 5.42
C ALA A 57 -0.12 5.70 4.68
N MET A 58 0.16 5.53 3.38
CA MET A 58 -0.46 4.47 2.59
C MET A 58 0.03 3.07 3.01
N ALA A 59 1.33 2.90 3.30
CA ALA A 59 1.84 1.64 3.84
C ALA A 59 1.17 1.27 5.17
N SER A 60 1.02 2.24 6.09
CA SER A 60 0.35 2.05 7.38
C SER A 60 -1.12 1.64 7.23
N LEU A 61 -1.86 2.27 6.30
CA LEU A 61 -3.25 1.89 6.00
C LEU A 61 -3.36 0.46 5.48
N ILE A 62 -2.46 0.05 4.59
CA ILE A 62 -2.45 -1.32 4.04
C ILE A 62 -2.12 -2.34 5.13
N ILE A 63 -1.16 -2.03 6.00
CA ILE A 63 -0.80 -2.88 7.15
C ILE A 63 -1.98 -2.98 8.12
N GLN A 64 -2.67 -1.87 8.43
CA GLN A 64 -3.85 -1.88 9.29
C GLN A 64 -4.99 -2.70 8.68
N PHE A 65 -5.23 -2.56 7.38
CA PHE A 65 -6.21 -3.39 6.68
C PHE A 65 -5.85 -4.87 6.76
N ALA A 66 -4.60 -5.22 6.48
CA ALA A 66 -4.13 -6.61 6.55
C ALA A 66 -4.24 -7.20 7.96
N ASN A 67 -3.96 -6.40 9.01
CA ASN A 67 -4.15 -6.80 10.40
C ASN A 67 -5.62 -7.03 10.77
N ASN A 68 -6.52 -6.18 10.25
CA ASN A 68 -7.95 -6.25 10.52
C ASN A 68 -8.73 -7.12 9.52
N ALA A 69 -8.05 -7.80 8.59
CA ALA A 69 -8.68 -8.66 7.61
C ALA A 69 -9.29 -9.89 8.31
N SER A 70 -10.50 -9.75 8.83
CA SER A 70 -11.35 -10.84 9.34
C SER A 70 -12.51 -11.08 8.36
N HIS A 71 -13.06 -12.28 8.40
CA HIS A 71 -14.27 -12.62 7.66
C HIS A 71 -15.38 -11.63 8.10
N LEU A 72 -15.92 -10.86 7.16
CA LEU A 72 -17.17 -10.11 7.32
C LEU A 72 -18.36 -11.06 7.14
#